data_AF-A0A0H5PVU1-F1
#
_entry.id   AF-A0A0H5PVU1-F1
#
_cell.length_a   1.000
_cell.length_b   1.000
_cell.length_c   1.000
_cell.angle_alpha   90.00
_cell.angle_beta   90.00
_cell.angle_gamma   90.00
#
_symmetry.space_group_name_H-M   'P 1'
#
loop_
_entity.id
_entity.type
_entity.pdbx_description
1 polymer ?
#
loop_
_entity_poly.entity_id
_entity_poly.type
_entity_poly.pdbx_seq_one_letter_code
_entity_poly.pdbx_strand_id
1 'polypeptide(L)' 'MKDVLGIKLYTYDEVAEMLGVHPTSITRYTKEGRINATTIGKTKYIPEQEIKNFVLGKGNQAESKQEQA' A
#
# COMPACT_ATOMS: atom_id res chain seq x y z
N MET A 1 -6.43 9.54 5.59
CA MET A 1 -4.98 9.77 5.41
C MET A 1 -4.39 10.01 6.79
N LYS A 2 -3.34 9.30 7.15
CA LYS A 2 -2.62 9.43 8.42
C LYS A 2 -1.24 9.99 8.15
N ASP A 3 -0.79 10.97 8.92
CA ASP A 3 0.61 11.44 8.87
C ASP A 3 1.37 10.84 10.05
N VAL A 4 2.50 10.20 9.76
CA VAL A 4 3.42 9.67 10.78
C VAL A 4 4.84 10.01 10.35
N LEU A 5 5.56 10.78 11.17
CA LEU A 5 6.95 11.20 10.92
C LEU A 5 7.14 11.92 9.56
N GLY A 6 6.10 12.64 9.09
CA GLY A 6 6.11 13.28 7.76
C GLY A 6 5.86 12.33 6.58
N ILE A 7 5.58 11.05 6.86
CA ILE A 7 5.18 10.08 5.86
C ILE A 7 3.65 10.00 5.85
N LYS A 8 3.11 10.29 4.68
CA LYS A 8 1.69 10.20 4.38
C LYS A 8 1.28 8.76 4.12
N LEU A 9 0.36 8.26 4.93
CA LEU A 9 -0.15 6.90 4.92
C LEU A 9 -1.62 6.91 4.51
N TYR A 10 -1.95 6.11 3.53
CA TYR A 10 -3.30 6.00 2.97
C TYR A 10 -3.88 4.63 3.28
N THR A 11 -5.18 4.57 3.59
CA THR A 11 -5.85 3.28 3.69
C THR A 11 -6.10 2.69 2.30
N TYR A 12 -6.48 1.41 2.24
CA TYR A 12 -6.80 0.78 0.96
C TYR A 12 -7.95 1.46 0.22
N ASP A 13 -8.92 1.97 0.97
CA ASP A 13 -10.07 2.69 0.42
C ASP A 13 -9.64 4.01 -0.22
N GLU A 14 -8.80 4.78 0.46
CA GLU A 14 -8.25 6.02 -0.09
C GLU A 14 -7.38 5.79 -1.33
N VAL A 15 -6.56 4.73 -1.33
CA VAL A 15 -5.75 4.37 -2.50
C VAL A 15 -6.64 3.91 -3.65
N ALA A 16 -7.73 3.20 -3.36
CA ALA A 16 -8.71 2.77 -4.35
C ALA A 16 -9.38 3.96 -5.02
N GLU A 17 -9.84 4.95 -4.24
CA GLU A 17 -10.40 6.20 -4.75
C GLU A 17 -9.37 7.00 -5.57
N MET A 18 -8.13 7.12 -5.10
CA MET A 18 -7.07 7.85 -5.82
C MET A 18 -6.70 7.21 -7.16
N LEU A 19 -6.71 5.88 -7.24
CA LEU A 19 -6.38 5.14 -8.47
C LEU A 19 -7.62 4.88 -9.34
N GLY A 20 -8.83 5.20 -8.87
CA GLY A 20 -10.09 4.91 -9.56
C GLY A 20 -10.36 3.42 -9.73
N VAL A 21 -9.90 2.58 -8.78
CA VAL A 21 -10.07 1.12 -8.81
C VAL A 21 -10.89 0.65 -7.63
N HIS A 22 -11.38 -0.59 -7.67
CA HIS A 22 -12.08 -1.18 -6.53
C HIS A 22 -11.10 -1.51 -5.37
N PRO A 23 -11.48 -1.34 -4.09
CA PRO A 23 -10.61 -1.69 -2.93
C PRO A 23 -10.15 -3.15 -2.92
N THR A 24 -10.92 -4.06 -3.52
CA THR A 24 -10.49 -5.46 -3.74
C THR A 24 -9.26 -5.54 -4.63
N SER A 25 -9.13 -4.68 -5.64
CA SER A 25 -7.96 -4.61 -6.51
C SER A 25 -6.72 -4.18 -5.73
N ILE A 26 -6.84 -3.19 -4.83
CA ILE A 26 -5.73 -2.78 -3.95
C ILE A 26 -5.28 -3.93 -3.05
N THR A 27 -6.23 -4.65 -2.45
CA THR A 27 -5.94 -5.83 -1.64
C THR A 27 -5.20 -6.89 -2.45
N ARG A 28 -5.63 -7.12 -3.70
CA ARG A 28 -4.98 -8.03 -4.62
C ARG A 28 -3.56 -7.56 -4.96
N TYR A 29 -3.36 -6.28 -5.28
CA TYR A 29 -2.05 -5.73 -5.60
C TYR A 29 -1.08 -5.83 -4.43
N THR A 30 -1.54 -5.65 -3.19
CA THR A 30 -0.70 -5.91 -2.02
C THR A 30 -0.39 -7.39 -1.85
N LYS A 31 -1.35 -8.29 -2.07
CA LYS A 31 -1.09 -9.74 -2.01
C LYS A 31 -0.13 -10.23 -3.11
N GLU A 32 -0.23 -9.64 -4.30
CA GLU A 32 0.66 -9.91 -5.44
C GLU A 32 2.05 -9.25 -5.29
N GLY A 33 2.28 -8.47 -4.22
CA GLY A 33 3.55 -7.76 -4.00
C GLY A 33 3.78 -6.59 -4.95
N ARG A 34 2.74 -6.12 -5.65
CA ARG A 34 2.82 -4.97 -6.57
C ARG A 34 2.82 -3.63 -5.84
N ILE A 35 2.23 -3.59 -4.64
CA ILE A 35 2.15 -2.42 -3.77
C ILE A 35 2.51 -2.85 -2.35
N ASN A 36 3.54 -2.27 -1.74
CA ASN A 36 3.86 -2.58 -0.35
C ASN A 36 2.93 -1.81 0.60
N ALA A 37 2.36 -2.54 1.56
CA ALA A 37 1.55 -1.98 2.62
C ALA A 37 2.18 -2.27 3.99
N THR A 38 2.13 -1.28 4.88
CA THR A 38 2.59 -1.38 6.26
C THR A 38 1.38 -1.54 7.18
N THR A 39 1.41 -2.56 8.04
CA THR A 39 0.39 -2.74 9.08
C THR A 39 0.75 -1.89 10.29
N ILE A 40 -0.15 -1.00 10.70
CA ILE A 40 -0.01 -0.19 11.92
C ILE A 40 -1.20 -0.51 12.83
N GLY A 41 -0.95 -1.20 13.94
CA GLY A 41 -1.99 -1.74 14.80
C GLY A 41 -2.79 -2.84 14.09
N LYS A 42 -4.09 -2.60 13.87
CA LYS A 42 -5.01 -3.53 13.17
C LYS A 42 -5.30 -3.17 11.72
N THR A 43 -4.78 -2.04 11.24
CA THR A 43 -5.12 -1.50 9.92
C THR A 43 -3.88 -1.50 9.02
N LYS A 44 -4.08 -1.86 7.74
CA LYS A 44 -3.05 -1.75 6.71
C LYS A 44 -3.09 -0.37 6.07
N TYR A 45 -1.91 0.22 5.92
CA TYR A 45 -1.70 1.50 5.30
C TYR A 45 -0.68 1.37 4.17
N ILE A 46 -0.81 2.20 3.15
CA ILE A 46 0.10 2.28 2.02
C ILE A 46 0.77 3.66 2.08
N PRO A 47 2.11 3.73 2.16
CA PRO A 47 2.81 5.01 2.16
C PRO A 47 2.71 5.66 0.78
N GLU A 48 2.67 7.00 0.75
CA GLU A 48 2.57 7.80 -0.48
C GLU A 48 3.64 7.44 -1.51
N GLN A 49 4.86 7.15 -1.03
CA GLN A 49 5.98 6.78 -1.88
C GLN A 49 5.70 5.49 -2.67
N GLU A 50 5.04 4.51 -2.05
CA GLU A 50 4.70 3.26 -2.72
C GLU A 50 3.58 3.44 -3.75
N ILE A 51 2.62 4.33 -3.48
CA ILE A 51 1.60 4.70 -4.47
C ILE A 51 2.27 5.35 -5.68
N LYS A 52 3.19 6.29 -5.44
CA LYS A 52 3.97 6.94 -6.51
C LYS A 52 4.80 5.91 -7.29
N ASN A 53 5.47 4.99 -6.62
CA ASN A 53 6.27 3.94 -7.26
C ASN A 53 5.40 3.04 -8.16
N PHE A 54 4.21 2.68 -7.68
CA PHE A 54 3.24 1.90 -8.44
C PHE A 54 2.77 2.62 -9.71
N VAL A 55 2.39 3.90 -9.60
CA VAL A 55 1.93 4.71 -10.75
C VAL A 55 3.06 4.92 -11.76
N LEU A 56 4.30 5.07 -11.29
CA LEU A 56 5.48 5.23 -12.14
C LEU A 56 5.94 3.92 -12.79
N GLY A 57 5.28 2.78 -12.53
CA GLY A 57 5.69 1.47 -13.03
C GLY A 57 7.00 0.95 -12.44
N LYS A 58 7.53 1.62 -11.40
CA LYS A 58 8.67 1.15 -10.60
C LYS A 58 8.15 0.13 -9.59
N GLY A 59 7.62 -0.98 -10.10
CA GLY A 59 7.14 -2.07 -9.25
C GLY A 59 8.29 -2.63 -8.42
N ASN A 60 8.22 -2.48 -7.11
CA ASN A 60 9.15 -3.11 -6.17
C ASN A 60 8.89 -4.63 -6.18
N GLN A 61 9.67 -5.37 -6.95
CA GLN A 61 9.89 -6.80 -6.72
C GLN A 61 10.81 -6.93 -5.49
N ALA A 62 10.26 -6.75 -4.28
CA ALA A 62 11.04 -6.86 -3.06
C ALA A 62 10.22 -7.50 -1.92
N GLU A 63 10.40 -8.82 -1.80
CA GLU A 63 10.57 -9.57 -0.55
C GLU A 63 9.38 -9.65 0.44
N SER A 64 8.58 -10.69 0.22
CA SER A 64 8.37 -11.80 1.17
C SER A 64 8.96 -11.62 2.58
N LYS A 65 8.34 -10.82 3.44
CA LYS A 65 8.41 -11.01 4.90
C LYS A 65 7.20 -10.37 5.58
N GLN A 66 6.15 -11.16 5.73
CA GLN A 66 5.30 -11.05 6.93
C GLN A 66 5.31 -12.42 7.59
N GLU A 67 6.41 -12.63 8.32
CA GLU A 67 6.45 -13.50 9.49
C GLU A 67 5.27 -13.13 10.40
N GLN A 68 4.35 -14.08 10.58
CA GLN A 68 3.48 -14.11 11.74
C GLN A 68 3.71 -15.49 12.38
N ALA A 69 4.19 -15.41 13.62
CA ALA A 69 4.70 -16.47 14.50
C ALA A 69 3.74 -17.64 14.71
#